data_AF-A0AAD1ZUJ2-F1
#
_entry.id   AF-A0AAD1ZUJ2-F1
#
_cell.length_a   1.000
_cell.length_b   1.000
_cell.length_c   1.000
_cell.angle_alpha   90.00
_cell.angle_beta   90.00
_cell.angle_gamma   90.00
#
_symmetry.space_group_name_H-M   'P 1'
#
loop_
_entity.id
_entity.type
_entity.pdbx_description
1 polymer ?
#
loop_
_entity_poly.entity_id
_entity_poly.type
_entity_poly.pdbx_seq_one_letter_code
_entity_poly.pdbx_strand_id
1 'polypeptide(L)'
;MKMEKEKARALRKEKELNNARKGFNKYNLDEKYRFLHDMVSDFFVELLKSDLEKLSSGNLSKISLAAKWCPSVDSSYDKATLICESVARKMFPKENHPEYDGIEEAHYVYRVRDRLRKDVLVPLHKALELPEVFMSAKEWNVLPYNRVASVAMKNYKELFLKHDSERFMEYLEKVKRGDAKIAAGALLPHEIIGELDDEQSGEVAELQWKRMVDDLLKKGKLSFKMLRVKLLRPRHNL
;
A
#
# COMPACT_ATOMS: atom_id res chain seq x y z
N MET A 1 23.14 -9.93 23.79
CA MET A 1 21.97 -9.15 23.34
C MET A 1 22.29 -7.81 22.61
N LYS A 2 22.92 -6.80 23.21
CA LYS A 2 23.19 -5.50 22.52
C LYS A 2 24.19 -5.63 21.36
N MET A 3 25.31 -6.31 21.60
CA MET A 3 26.34 -6.59 20.59
C MET A 3 25.79 -7.44 19.41
N GLU A 4 24.89 -8.38 19.67
CA GLU A 4 24.25 -9.18 18.61
C GLU A 4 23.28 -8.33 17.77
N LYS A 5 22.51 -7.44 18.41
CA LYS A 5 21.64 -6.48 17.72
C LYS A 5 22.46 -5.54 16.82
N GLU A 6 23.61 -5.08 17.28
CA GLU A 6 24.53 -4.25 16.51
C GLU A 6 25.13 -4.99 15.32
N LYS A 7 25.63 -6.22 15.52
CA LYS A 7 26.10 -7.10 14.44
C LYS A 7 25.01 -7.36 13.40
N ALA A 8 23.79 -7.68 13.83
CA ALA A 8 22.65 -7.88 12.93
C ALA A 8 22.24 -6.61 12.17
N ARG A 9 22.43 -5.42 12.77
CA ARG A 9 22.20 -4.13 12.09
C ARG A 9 23.28 -3.86 11.03
N ALA A 10 24.54 -4.13 11.34
CA ALA A 10 25.64 -3.97 10.40
C ALA A 10 25.47 -4.89 9.18
N LEU A 11 25.18 -6.17 9.39
CA LEU A 11 24.91 -7.14 8.32
C LEU A 11 23.75 -6.72 7.42
N ARG A 12 22.67 -6.15 7.99
CA ARG A 12 21.55 -5.62 7.20
C ARG A 12 21.98 -4.43 6.33
N LYS A 13 22.75 -3.49 6.88
CA LYS A 13 23.28 -2.35 6.11
C LYS A 13 24.19 -2.79 4.98
N GLU A 14 25.06 -3.76 5.24
CA GLU A 14 25.95 -4.34 4.23
C GLU A 14 25.15 -5.02 3.11
N LYS A 15 24.12 -5.81 3.46
CA LYS A 15 23.21 -6.41 2.48
C LYS A 15 22.47 -5.36 1.65
N GLU A 16 22.00 -4.29 2.26
CA GLU A 16 21.36 -3.16 1.57
C GLU A 16 22.32 -2.51 0.57
N LEU A 17 23.55 -2.20 0.99
CA LEU A 17 24.59 -1.63 0.12
C LEU A 17 24.95 -2.55 -1.05
N ASN A 18 25.09 -3.86 -0.78
CA ASN A 18 25.38 -4.85 -1.81
C ASN A 18 24.25 -4.95 -2.85
N ASN A 19 22.99 -4.85 -2.42
CA ASN A 19 21.84 -4.83 -3.32
C ASN A 19 21.82 -3.56 -4.17
N ALA A 20 22.03 -2.39 -3.56
CA ALA A 20 22.11 -1.13 -4.28
C ALA A 20 23.22 -1.15 -5.35
N ARG A 21 24.40 -1.67 -4.99
CA ARG A 21 25.52 -1.82 -5.94
C ARG A 21 25.18 -2.78 -7.09
N LYS A 22 24.48 -3.88 -6.81
CA LYS A 22 24.00 -4.79 -7.86
C LYS A 22 23.01 -4.10 -8.79
N GLY A 23 22.05 -3.35 -8.24
CA GLY A 23 21.09 -2.57 -9.04
C GLY A 23 21.78 -1.55 -9.94
N PHE A 24 22.70 -0.76 -9.38
CA PHE A 24 23.51 0.21 -10.11
C PHE A 24 24.35 -0.44 -11.23
N ASN A 25 25.05 -1.53 -10.92
CA ASN A 25 25.84 -2.26 -11.91
C ASN A 25 24.97 -2.83 -13.03
N LYS A 26 23.79 -3.39 -12.71
CA LYS A 26 22.84 -3.87 -13.73
C LYS A 26 22.35 -2.74 -14.62
N TYR A 27 22.01 -1.59 -14.04
CA TYR A 27 21.59 -0.42 -14.81
C TYR A 27 22.67 0.03 -15.82
N ASN A 28 23.93 0.05 -15.41
CA ASN A 28 25.01 0.51 -16.29
C ASN A 28 25.45 -0.54 -17.32
N LEU A 29 25.45 -1.83 -16.96
CA LEU A 29 26.05 -2.89 -17.78
C LEU A 29 25.04 -3.73 -18.57
N ASP A 30 23.78 -3.80 -18.15
CA ASP A 30 22.74 -4.60 -18.81
C ASP A 30 21.72 -3.68 -19.48
N GLU A 31 21.76 -3.63 -20.81
CA GLU A 31 20.89 -2.78 -21.64
C GLU A 31 19.41 -3.13 -21.49
N LYS A 32 19.07 -4.42 -21.33
CA LYS A 32 17.68 -4.85 -21.15
C LYS A 32 17.15 -4.41 -19.80
N TYR A 33 17.97 -4.53 -18.77
CA TYR A 33 17.61 -4.06 -17.44
C TYR A 33 17.42 -2.54 -17.42
N ARG A 34 18.36 -1.79 -18.02
CA ARG A 34 18.26 -0.33 -18.15
C ARG A 34 16.98 0.09 -18.87
N PHE A 35 16.72 -0.48 -20.04
CA PHE A 35 15.51 -0.20 -20.81
C PHE A 35 14.24 -0.46 -19.99
N LEU A 36 14.14 -1.60 -19.30
CA LEU A 36 13.00 -1.90 -18.44
C LEU A 36 12.85 -0.91 -17.29
N HIS A 37 13.96 -0.56 -16.63
CA HIS A 37 13.98 0.41 -15.53
C HIS A 37 13.51 1.79 -15.99
N ASP A 38 13.99 2.24 -17.14
CA ASP A 38 13.59 3.52 -17.74
C ASP A 38 12.11 3.53 -18.10
N MET A 39 11.62 2.50 -18.79
CA MET A 39 10.21 2.34 -19.16
C MET A 39 9.29 2.33 -17.94
N VAL A 40 9.66 1.63 -16.87
CA VAL A 40 8.89 1.62 -15.62
C VAL A 40 8.89 3.00 -14.98
N SER A 41 10.03 3.69 -14.99
CA SER A 41 10.13 5.06 -14.46
C SER A 41 9.26 6.04 -15.25
N ASP A 42 9.30 5.97 -16.58
CA ASP A 42 8.47 6.82 -17.47
C ASP A 42 6.98 6.56 -17.25
N PHE A 43 6.58 5.28 -17.16
CA PHE A 43 5.20 4.91 -16.88
C PHE A 43 4.69 5.51 -15.56
N PHE A 44 5.48 5.47 -14.49
CA PHE A 44 5.11 6.13 -13.24
C PHE A 44 5.02 7.64 -13.41
N VAL A 45 6.00 8.27 -14.07
CA VAL A 45 6.03 9.72 -14.30
C VAL A 45 4.77 10.19 -15.04
N GLU A 46 4.39 9.52 -16.12
CA GLU A 46 3.20 9.83 -16.92
C GLU A 46 1.92 9.72 -16.08
N LEU A 47 1.75 8.62 -15.35
CA LEU A 47 0.57 8.42 -14.51
C LEU A 47 0.50 9.41 -13.36
N LEU A 48 1.62 9.69 -12.68
CA LEU A 48 1.68 10.63 -11.57
C LEU A 48 1.37 12.06 -12.03
N LYS A 49 1.90 12.49 -13.18
CA LYS A 49 1.55 13.80 -13.79
C LYS A 49 0.05 13.88 -14.08
N SER A 50 -0.48 12.87 -14.76
CA SER A 50 -1.91 12.80 -15.07
C SER A 50 -2.77 12.78 -13.80
N ASP A 51 -2.32 12.15 -12.72
CA ASP A 51 -3.06 12.12 -11.46
C ASP A 51 -3.00 13.46 -10.71
N LEU A 52 -1.89 14.19 -10.78
CA LEU A 52 -1.81 15.56 -10.25
C LEU A 52 -2.70 16.55 -10.99
N GLU A 53 -2.85 16.40 -12.31
CA GLU A 53 -3.82 17.18 -13.10
C GLU A 53 -5.26 16.87 -12.70
N LYS A 54 -5.58 15.60 -12.47
CA LYS A 54 -6.90 15.19 -11.95
C LYS A 54 -7.14 15.72 -10.53
N LEU A 55 -6.11 15.73 -9.69
CA LEU A 55 -6.17 16.28 -8.34
C LEU A 55 -6.45 17.78 -8.36
N SER A 56 -5.69 18.55 -9.16
CA SER A 56 -5.85 20.00 -9.28
C SER A 56 -7.18 20.41 -9.93
N SER A 57 -7.72 19.60 -10.84
CA SER A 57 -9.07 19.80 -11.42
C SER A 57 -10.23 19.27 -10.56
N GLY A 58 -9.96 18.72 -9.37
CA GLY A 58 -10.97 18.18 -8.46
C GLY A 58 -11.61 16.85 -8.90
N ASN A 59 -11.09 16.20 -9.95
CA ASN A 59 -11.59 14.94 -10.49
C ASN A 59 -11.05 13.72 -9.71
N LEU A 60 -11.30 13.68 -8.39
CA LEU A 60 -10.72 12.69 -7.47
C LEU A 60 -11.07 11.24 -7.82
N SER A 61 -12.27 10.99 -8.37
CA SER A 61 -12.74 9.65 -8.73
C SER A 61 -11.98 9.01 -9.90
N LYS A 62 -11.22 9.80 -10.67
CA LYS A 62 -10.43 9.35 -11.81
C LYS A 62 -8.94 9.23 -11.50
N ILE A 63 -8.51 9.57 -10.29
CA ILE A 63 -7.11 9.41 -9.85
C ILE A 63 -6.78 7.91 -9.85
N SER A 64 -5.67 7.56 -10.49
CA SER A 64 -5.22 6.17 -10.58
C SER A 64 -4.57 5.70 -9.27
N LEU A 65 -4.27 4.41 -9.17
CA LEU A 65 -3.50 3.86 -8.04
C LEU A 65 -1.98 3.99 -8.23
N ALA A 66 -1.50 4.76 -9.22
CA ALA A 66 -0.07 4.90 -9.51
C ALA A 66 0.72 5.37 -8.28
N ALA A 67 0.24 6.41 -7.58
CA ALA A 67 0.89 6.90 -6.37
C ALA A 67 0.96 5.84 -5.26
N LYS A 68 -0.05 4.96 -5.16
CA LYS A 68 -0.07 3.86 -4.19
C LYS A 68 1.00 2.81 -4.48
N TRP A 69 1.21 2.51 -5.77
CA TRP A 69 2.14 1.46 -6.21
C TRP A 69 3.55 1.97 -6.51
N CYS A 70 3.71 3.28 -6.66
CA CYS A 70 5.02 3.91 -6.76
C CYS A 70 5.81 3.60 -5.48
N PRO A 71 7.03 3.05 -5.60
CA PRO A 71 7.86 2.78 -4.43
C PRO A 71 8.03 4.03 -3.57
N SER A 72 7.99 3.83 -2.25
CA SER A 72 8.30 4.92 -1.32
C SER A 72 9.80 5.12 -1.24
N VAL A 73 10.22 6.37 -1.03
CA VAL A 73 11.61 6.75 -0.78
C VAL A 73 12.15 5.90 0.38
N ASP A 74 13.32 5.29 0.17
CA ASP A 74 14.02 4.43 1.14
C ASP A 74 13.30 3.12 1.50
N SER A 75 12.26 2.75 0.75
CA SER A 75 11.67 1.40 0.82
C SER A 75 12.70 0.33 0.43
N SER A 76 12.45 -0.92 0.80
CA SER A 76 13.31 -2.05 0.42
C SER A 76 13.48 -2.19 -1.09
N TYR A 77 12.42 -1.88 -1.84
CA TYR A 77 12.44 -1.85 -3.30
C TYR A 77 13.33 -0.72 -3.83
N ASP A 78 13.12 0.50 -3.35
CA ASP A 78 13.91 1.67 -3.78
C ASP A 78 15.39 1.50 -3.44
N LYS A 79 15.71 1.01 -2.23
CA LYS A 79 17.10 0.70 -1.85
C LYS A 79 17.77 -0.33 -2.76
N ALA A 80 17.01 -1.21 -3.39
CA ALA A 80 17.54 -2.24 -4.28
C ALA A 80 17.62 -1.81 -5.75
N THR A 81 16.71 -0.96 -6.21
CA THR A 81 16.58 -0.60 -7.65
C THR A 81 16.87 0.87 -7.95
N LEU A 82 16.93 1.74 -6.94
CA LEU A 82 17.06 3.20 -7.05
C LEU A 82 16.01 3.84 -7.95
N ILE A 83 14.84 3.19 -8.09
CA ILE A 83 13.79 3.61 -9.02
C ILE A 83 13.16 4.94 -8.61
N CYS A 84 13.08 5.28 -7.32
CA CYS A 84 12.53 6.57 -6.89
C CYS A 84 13.42 7.73 -7.32
N GLU A 85 14.73 7.52 -7.40
CA GLU A 85 15.65 8.53 -7.92
C GLU A 85 15.36 8.81 -9.40
N SER A 86 15.20 7.77 -10.22
CA SER A 86 14.87 7.92 -11.65
C SER A 86 13.52 8.62 -11.86
N VAL A 87 12.48 8.16 -11.16
CA VAL A 87 11.15 8.81 -11.19
C VAL A 87 11.24 10.27 -10.74
N ALA A 88 11.96 10.56 -9.65
CA ALA A 88 12.09 11.93 -9.14
C ALA A 88 12.82 12.86 -10.13
N ARG A 89 13.92 12.40 -10.73
CA ARG A 89 14.67 13.17 -11.75
C ARG A 89 13.82 13.45 -12.98
N LYS A 90 13.03 12.48 -13.43
CA LYS A 90 12.13 12.63 -14.59
C LYS A 90 10.90 13.49 -14.28
N MET A 91 10.42 13.47 -13.03
CA MET A 91 9.35 14.36 -12.56
C MET A 91 9.82 15.81 -12.43
N PHE A 92 11.06 16.01 -11.94
CA PHE A 92 11.64 17.32 -11.70
C PHE A 92 13.02 17.47 -12.39
N PRO A 93 13.06 17.55 -13.74
CA PRO A 93 14.32 17.65 -14.47
C PRO A 93 15.07 18.92 -14.09
N LYS A 94 16.40 18.82 -13.96
CA LYS A 94 17.26 19.92 -13.50
C LYS A 94 17.13 21.14 -14.42
N GLU A 95 16.97 20.90 -15.72
CA GLU A 95 16.87 21.91 -16.78
C GLU A 95 15.67 22.85 -16.61
N ASN A 96 14.62 22.37 -15.94
CA ASN A 96 13.38 23.13 -15.72
C ASN A 96 13.33 23.79 -14.33
N HIS A 97 14.37 23.64 -13.51
CA HIS A 97 14.36 24.01 -12.10
C HIS A 97 15.67 24.73 -11.72
N PRO A 98 15.74 26.06 -11.93
CA PRO A 98 16.92 26.86 -11.62
C PRO A 98 17.38 26.77 -10.16
N GLU A 99 16.49 26.38 -9.23
CA GLU A 99 16.82 26.14 -7.82
C GLU A 99 17.84 24.99 -7.61
N TYR A 100 18.12 24.20 -8.64
CA TYR A 100 19.09 23.12 -8.63
C TYR A 100 20.42 23.46 -9.31
N ASP A 101 20.57 24.67 -9.85
CA ASP A 101 21.81 25.12 -10.49
C ASP A 101 22.95 25.23 -9.47
N GLY A 102 24.12 24.73 -9.85
CA GLY A 102 25.31 24.71 -8.98
C GLY A 102 25.23 23.77 -7.77
N ILE A 103 24.13 23.03 -7.58
CA ILE A 103 24.01 22.05 -6.50
C ILE A 103 24.77 20.77 -6.85
N GLU A 104 25.51 20.25 -5.86
CA GLU A 104 26.17 18.95 -5.94
C GLU A 104 25.18 17.81 -6.18
N GLU A 105 25.59 16.82 -6.97
CA GLU A 105 24.74 15.71 -7.41
C GLU A 105 24.03 14.97 -6.25
N ALA A 106 24.73 14.69 -5.16
CA ALA A 106 24.14 14.02 -3.99
C ALA A 106 23.04 14.87 -3.33
N HIS A 107 23.26 16.18 -3.23
CA HIS A 107 22.29 17.12 -2.68
C HIS A 107 21.08 17.30 -3.60
N TYR A 108 21.31 17.33 -4.92
CA TYR A 108 20.24 17.36 -5.92
C TYR A 108 19.34 16.13 -5.81
N VAL A 109 19.91 14.92 -5.80
CA VAL A 109 19.18 13.64 -5.66
C VAL A 109 18.31 13.62 -4.41
N TYR A 110 18.88 14.04 -3.28
CA TYR A 110 18.15 14.13 -2.03
C TYR A 110 16.93 15.06 -2.15
N ARG A 111 17.13 16.26 -2.72
CA ARG A 111 16.06 17.27 -2.87
C ARG A 111 14.94 16.79 -3.78
N VAL A 112 15.25 16.20 -4.94
CA VAL A 112 14.20 15.73 -5.86
C VAL A 112 13.43 14.54 -5.30
N ARG A 113 14.10 13.62 -4.59
CA ARG A 113 13.42 12.49 -3.91
C ARG A 113 12.50 12.97 -2.80
N ASP A 114 12.93 13.94 -1.98
CA ASP A 114 12.06 14.53 -0.95
C ASP A 114 10.89 15.31 -1.58
N ARG A 115 11.13 16.01 -2.70
CA ARG A 115 10.08 16.71 -3.46
C ARG A 115 9.05 15.73 -4.04
N LEU A 116 9.49 14.63 -4.66
CA LEU A 116 8.59 13.57 -5.12
C LEU A 116 7.68 13.07 -3.99
N ARG A 117 8.24 12.85 -2.80
CA ARG A 117 7.45 12.43 -1.64
C ARG A 117 6.44 13.51 -1.22
N LYS A 118 6.90 14.74 -1.00
CA LYS A 118 6.10 15.84 -0.41
C LYS A 118 5.06 16.42 -1.37
N ASP A 119 5.45 16.65 -2.62
CA ASP A 119 4.66 17.41 -3.58
C ASP A 119 3.82 16.51 -4.48
N VAL A 120 4.17 15.21 -4.59
CA VAL A 120 3.47 14.25 -5.47
C VAL A 120 2.79 13.15 -4.67
N LEU A 121 3.56 12.33 -3.97
CA LEU A 121 3.01 11.13 -3.33
C LEU A 121 2.08 11.45 -2.16
N VAL A 122 2.46 12.37 -1.27
CA VAL A 122 1.64 12.74 -0.10
C VAL A 122 0.26 13.32 -0.50
N PRO A 123 0.16 14.30 -1.42
CA PRO A 123 -1.14 14.81 -1.86
C PRO A 123 -2.00 13.75 -2.55
N LEU A 124 -1.40 12.90 -3.39
CA LEU A 124 -2.13 11.83 -4.06
C LEU A 124 -2.59 10.74 -3.08
N HIS A 125 -1.78 10.36 -2.09
CA HIS A 125 -2.19 9.42 -1.05
C HIS A 125 -3.34 9.96 -0.21
N LYS A 126 -3.35 11.26 0.10
CA LYS A 126 -4.48 11.94 0.76
C LYS A 126 -5.74 11.88 -0.10
N ALA A 127 -5.63 12.20 -1.38
CA ALA A 127 -6.75 12.16 -2.32
C ALA A 127 -7.33 10.74 -2.52
N LEU A 128 -6.48 9.71 -2.43
CA LEU A 128 -6.87 8.31 -2.48
C LEU A 128 -7.49 7.80 -1.17
N GLU A 129 -7.42 8.59 -0.09
CA GLU A 129 -7.92 8.26 1.25
C GLU A 129 -7.34 6.93 1.77
N LEU A 130 -6.02 6.73 1.60
CA LEU A 130 -5.33 5.53 2.08
C LEU A 130 -5.32 5.48 3.62
N PRO A 131 -5.59 4.33 4.26
CA PRO A 131 -5.65 4.23 5.72
C PRO A 131 -4.33 4.65 6.39
N GLU A 132 -3.19 4.35 5.77
CA GLU A 132 -1.86 4.66 6.29
C GLU A 132 -1.63 6.17 6.48
N VAL A 133 -2.29 7.02 5.68
CA VAL A 133 -2.24 8.48 5.81
C VAL A 133 -2.86 8.92 7.13
N PHE A 134 -4.07 8.43 7.44
CA PHE A 134 -4.77 8.75 8.68
C PHE A 134 -4.07 8.14 9.90
N MET A 135 -3.61 6.88 9.77
CA MET A 135 -2.91 6.18 10.83
C MET A 135 -1.60 6.87 11.23
N SER A 136 -0.82 7.33 10.24
CA SER A 136 0.43 8.04 10.50
C SER A 136 0.21 9.43 11.11
N ALA A 137 -0.88 10.11 10.75
CA ALA A 137 -1.30 11.38 11.35
C ALA A 137 -1.99 11.22 12.72
N LYS A 138 -2.29 9.98 13.16
CA LYS A 138 -3.12 9.66 14.33
C LYS A 138 -4.55 10.22 14.25
N GLU A 139 -5.03 10.47 13.04
CA GLU A 139 -6.38 10.98 12.73
C GLU A 139 -7.38 9.83 12.54
N TRP A 140 -7.48 8.95 13.55
CA TRP A 140 -8.33 7.76 13.48
C TRP A 140 -9.80 8.12 13.30
N ASN A 141 -10.24 9.20 13.96
CA ASN A 141 -11.60 9.73 14.01
C ASN A 141 -12.20 10.14 12.64
N VAL A 142 -11.38 10.26 11.60
CA VAL A 142 -11.83 10.60 10.23
C VAL A 142 -11.56 9.49 9.21
N LEU A 143 -10.95 8.37 9.63
CA LEU A 143 -10.61 7.26 8.73
C LEU A 143 -11.88 6.66 8.08
N PRO A 144 -11.96 6.59 6.74
CA PRO A 144 -13.14 6.08 6.03
C PRO A 144 -13.08 4.55 5.84
N TYR A 145 -13.59 3.79 6.83
CA TYR A 145 -13.54 2.31 6.82
C TYR A 145 -14.14 1.65 5.56
N ASN A 146 -15.18 2.25 4.97
CA ASN A 146 -15.83 1.78 3.75
C ASN A 146 -14.92 1.80 2.51
N ARG A 147 -13.83 2.58 2.54
CA ARG A 147 -12.85 2.68 1.44
C ARG A 147 -11.61 1.83 1.67
N VAL A 148 -11.46 1.25 2.86
CA VAL A 148 -10.30 0.42 3.19
C VAL A 148 -10.32 -0.86 2.35
N ALA A 149 -9.23 -1.08 1.60
CA ALA A 149 -9.07 -2.27 0.77
C ALA A 149 -9.02 -3.56 1.62
N SER A 150 -9.38 -4.70 1.05
CA SER A 150 -9.53 -5.97 1.79
C SER A 150 -8.25 -6.41 2.52
N VAL A 151 -7.10 -6.28 1.87
CA VAL A 151 -5.79 -6.62 2.44
C VAL A 151 -5.40 -5.65 3.55
N ALA A 152 -5.65 -4.34 3.36
CA ALA A 152 -5.39 -3.34 4.39
C ALA A 152 -6.29 -3.56 5.61
N MET A 153 -7.56 -3.92 5.39
CA MET A 153 -8.49 -4.28 6.46
C MET A 153 -7.98 -5.46 7.27
N LYS A 154 -7.51 -6.52 6.60
CA LYS A 154 -6.89 -7.68 7.25
C LYS A 154 -5.66 -7.27 8.08
N ASN A 155 -4.75 -6.50 7.50
CA ASN A 155 -3.47 -6.16 8.12
C ASN A 155 -3.60 -5.17 9.29
N TYR A 156 -4.60 -4.28 9.27
CA TYR A 156 -4.70 -3.16 10.22
C TYR A 156 -5.88 -3.29 11.20
N LYS A 157 -6.69 -4.35 11.12
CA LYS A 157 -7.84 -4.57 12.01
C LYS A 157 -7.50 -4.43 13.51
N GLU A 158 -6.37 -4.99 13.96
CA GLU A 158 -5.95 -4.88 15.36
C GLU A 158 -5.67 -3.41 15.75
N LEU A 159 -5.08 -2.64 14.85
CA LEU A 159 -4.82 -1.22 15.07
C LEU A 159 -6.12 -0.42 15.09
N PHE A 160 -7.08 -0.76 14.24
CA PHE A 160 -8.42 -0.15 14.27
C PHE A 160 -9.13 -0.43 15.59
N LEU A 161 -9.12 -1.69 16.05
CA LEU A 161 -9.67 -2.07 17.35
C LEU A 161 -8.97 -1.36 18.51
N LYS A 162 -7.64 -1.21 18.44
CA LYS A 162 -6.86 -0.58 19.51
C LYS A 162 -7.09 0.93 19.62
N HIS A 163 -7.24 1.62 18.48
CA HIS A 163 -7.23 3.08 18.45
C HIS A 163 -8.60 3.73 18.18
N ASP A 164 -9.55 2.98 17.63
CA ASP A 164 -10.89 3.49 17.27
C ASP A 164 -11.94 2.37 17.32
N SER A 165 -11.95 1.64 18.43
CA SER A 165 -12.82 0.47 18.65
C SER A 165 -14.29 0.77 18.40
N GLU A 166 -14.83 1.85 18.97
CA GLU A 166 -16.26 2.17 18.92
C GLU A 166 -16.74 2.38 17.47
N ARG A 167 -16.07 3.26 16.71
CA ARG A 167 -16.44 3.53 15.30
C ARG A 167 -16.20 2.31 14.42
N PHE A 168 -15.14 1.54 14.69
CA PHE A 168 -14.85 0.34 13.92
C PHE A 168 -15.93 -0.73 14.14
N MET A 169 -16.33 -0.98 15.38
CA MET A 169 -17.43 -1.91 15.70
C MET A 169 -18.76 -1.45 15.12
N GLU A 170 -19.07 -0.14 15.19
CA GLU A 170 -20.26 0.43 14.55
C GLU A 170 -20.24 0.21 13.03
N TYR A 171 -19.09 0.36 12.39
CA TYR A 171 -18.90 0.06 10.98
C TYR A 171 -19.15 -1.43 10.68
N LEU A 172 -18.61 -2.36 11.47
CA LEU A 172 -18.83 -3.80 11.26
C LEU A 172 -20.32 -4.16 11.41
N GLU A 173 -21.03 -3.58 12.38
CA GLU A 173 -22.48 -3.74 12.52
C GLU A 173 -23.25 -3.21 11.31
N LYS A 174 -22.88 -2.03 10.78
CA LYS A 174 -23.44 -1.51 9.52
C LYS A 174 -23.21 -2.47 8.36
N VAL A 175 -22.04 -3.12 8.28
CA VAL A 175 -21.75 -4.14 7.26
C VAL A 175 -22.62 -5.39 7.45
N LYS A 176 -22.83 -5.85 8.71
CA LYS A 176 -23.73 -6.99 9.01
C LYS A 176 -25.15 -6.74 8.55
N ARG A 177 -25.67 -5.54 8.81
CA ARG A 177 -27.02 -5.10 8.39
C ARG A 177 -27.15 -4.86 6.89
N GLY A 178 -26.03 -4.64 6.20
CA GLY A 178 -25.99 -4.35 4.77
C GLY A 178 -26.00 -2.85 4.43
N ASP A 179 -25.92 -1.98 5.44
CA ASP A 179 -25.86 -0.52 5.29
C ASP A 179 -24.49 -0.05 4.77
N ALA A 180 -23.46 -0.86 4.96
CA ALA A 180 -22.10 -0.63 4.48
C ALA A 180 -21.54 -1.86 3.77
N LYS A 181 -20.45 -1.66 3.01
CA LYS A 181 -19.74 -2.73 2.31
C LYS A 181 -18.32 -2.83 2.80
N ILE A 182 -17.88 -4.06 3.05
CA ILE A 182 -16.48 -4.40 3.27
C ILE A 182 -15.87 -4.94 1.98
N ALA A 183 -14.62 -4.60 1.70
CA ALA A 183 -13.88 -5.16 0.57
C ALA A 183 -13.38 -6.58 0.91
N ALA A 184 -13.52 -7.51 -0.02
CA ALA A 184 -12.99 -8.88 0.08
C ALA A 184 -12.25 -9.37 -1.19
N GLY A 185 -12.31 -8.61 -2.29
CA GLY A 185 -11.97 -9.13 -3.63
C GLY A 185 -10.50 -9.51 -3.86
N ALA A 186 -9.56 -8.99 -3.06
CA ALA A 186 -8.14 -9.33 -3.19
C ALA A 186 -7.66 -10.40 -2.19
N LEU A 187 -8.52 -10.82 -1.25
CA LEU A 187 -8.19 -11.88 -0.30
C LEU A 187 -8.50 -13.24 -0.91
N LEU A 188 -7.67 -14.23 -0.60
CA LEU A 188 -7.90 -15.62 -0.95
C LEU A 188 -8.64 -16.36 0.17
N PRO A 189 -9.41 -17.42 -0.14
CA PRO A 189 -10.15 -18.19 0.87
C PRO A 189 -9.31 -18.63 2.09
N HIS A 190 -8.09 -19.14 1.85
CA HIS A 190 -7.21 -19.59 2.93
C HIS A 190 -6.68 -18.43 3.78
N GLU A 191 -6.53 -17.23 3.21
CA GLU A 191 -6.11 -16.03 3.94
C GLU A 191 -7.21 -15.50 4.85
N ILE A 192 -8.48 -15.77 4.55
CA ILE A 192 -9.62 -15.42 5.39
C ILE A 192 -9.80 -16.46 6.49
N ILE A 193 -9.75 -17.75 6.13
CA ILE A 193 -9.93 -18.85 7.09
C ILE A 193 -8.84 -18.84 8.16
N GLY A 194 -7.58 -18.54 7.79
CA GLY A 194 -6.48 -18.46 8.75
C GLY A 194 -6.63 -17.37 9.82
N GLU A 195 -7.58 -16.45 9.66
CA GLU A 195 -7.85 -15.37 10.62
C GLU A 195 -9.04 -15.67 11.55
N LEU A 196 -9.70 -16.83 11.40
CA LEU A 196 -10.87 -17.21 12.21
C LEU A 196 -10.51 -17.62 13.64
N ASP A 197 -9.28 -18.07 13.87
CA ASP A 197 -8.82 -18.57 15.18
C ASP A 197 -8.51 -17.45 16.19
N ASP A 198 -8.57 -16.19 15.76
CA ASP A 198 -8.34 -15.03 16.62
C ASP A 198 -9.68 -14.43 17.09
N GLU A 199 -9.89 -14.47 18.41
CA GLU A 199 -11.13 -14.07 19.10
C GLU A 199 -11.60 -12.66 18.74
N GLN A 200 -10.66 -11.74 18.49
CA GLN A 200 -10.96 -10.33 18.21
C GLN A 200 -11.13 -10.05 16.72
N SER A 201 -10.66 -10.96 15.86
CA SER A 201 -10.50 -10.69 14.44
C SER A 201 -11.30 -11.60 13.51
N GLY A 202 -11.88 -12.67 14.06
CA GLY A 202 -12.80 -13.55 13.36
C GLY A 202 -14.02 -12.83 12.78
N GLU A 203 -14.49 -11.73 13.39
CA GLU A 203 -15.62 -10.97 12.86
C GLU A 203 -15.33 -10.34 11.49
N VAL A 204 -14.16 -9.74 11.32
CA VAL A 204 -13.74 -9.16 10.03
C VAL A 204 -13.63 -10.27 8.98
N ALA A 205 -13.05 -11.40 9.35
CA ALA A 205 -12.89 -12.55 8.47
C ALA A 205 -14.26 -13.10 8.01
N GLU A 206 -15.23 -13.27 8.91
CA GLU A 206 -16.59 -13.70 8.59
C GLU A 206 -17.29 -12.75 7.60
N LEU A 207 -17.17 -11.44 7.82
CA LEU A 207 -17.76 -10.44 6.92
C LEU A 207 -17.10 -10.43 5.54
N GLN A 208 -15.77 -10.58 5.48
CA GLN A 208 -15.03 -10.71 4.23
C GLN A 208 -15.37 -12.02 3.49
N TRP A 209 -15.52 -13.13 4.22
CA TRP A 209 -15.96 -14.41 3.68
C TRP A 209 -17.34 -14.29 3.03
N LYS A 210 -18.31 -13.76 3.78
CA LYS A 210 -19.67 -13.53 3.30
C LYS A 210 -19.67 -12.69 2.02
N ARG A 211 -18.92 -11.58 2.02
CA ARG A 211 -18.78 -10.70 0.85
C ARG A 211 -18.24 -11.45 -0.38
N MET A 212 -17.20 -12.26 -0.19
CA MET A 212 -16.59 -13.06 -1.26
C MET A 212 -17.57 -14.07 -1.84
N VAL A 213 -18.27 -14.81 -0.99
CA VAL A 213 -19.30 -15.78 -1.42
C VAL A 213 -20.41 -15.07 -2.18
N ASP A 214 -20.89 -13.93 -1.69
CA ASP A 214 -21.92 -13.14 -2.37
C ASP A 214 -21.46 -12.65 -3.76
N ASP A 215 -20.19 -12.24 -3.90
CA ASP A 215 -19.62 -11.86 -5.20
C ASP A 215 -19.51 -13.04 -6.17
N LEU A 216 -19.15 -14.23 -5.68
CA LEU A 216 -19.09 -15.44 -6.49
C LEU A 216 -20.49 -15.86 -6.95
N LEU A 217 -21.48 -15.83 -6.05
CA LEU A 217 -22.86 -16.18 -6.37
C LEU A 217 -23.47 -15.25 -7.42
N LYS A 218 -23.12 -13.96 -7.41
CA LYS A 218 -23.54 -12.99 -8.45
C LYS A 218 -22.97 -13.31 -9.84
N LYS A 219 -21.78 -13.92 -9.92
CA LYS A 219 -21.15 -14.32 -11.18
C LYS A 219 -21.70 -15.64 -11.72
N GLY A 220 -22.45 -16.39 -10.93
CA GLY A 220 -23.11 -17.63 -11.33
C GLY A 220 -23.20 -18.64 -10.18
N LYS A 221 -24.04 -19.66 -10.35
CA LYS A 221 -24.11 -20.77 -9.41
C LYS A 221 -23.03 -21.80 -9.78
N LEU A 222 -22.00 -21.90 -8.95
CA LEU A 222 -21.16 -23.10 -8.96
C LEU A 222 -22.05 -24.28 -8.54
N SER A 223 -22.17 -25.29 -9.39
CA SER A 223 -22.92 -26.50 -9.06
C SER A 223 -22.31 -27.13 -7.80
N PHE A 224 -23.09 -27.03 -6.72
CA PHE A 224 -22.89 -27.51 -5.36
C PHE A 224 -22.02 -28.77 -5.22
N LYS A 225 -20.73 -28.60 -4.92
CA LYS A 225 -19.96 -29.54 -4.05
C LYS A 225 -18.94 -28.85 -3.12
N MET A 226 -18.63 -27.57 -3.30
CA MET A 226 -17.53 -26.89 -2.56
C MET A 226 -17.96 -25.79 -1.56
N LEU A 227 -19.25 -25.44 -1.49
CA LEU A 227 -19.72 -24.21 -0.80
C LEU A 227 -20.42 -24.41 0.56
N ARG A 228 -20.34 -25.60 1.16
CA ARG A 228 -20.84 -25.81 2.54
C ARG A 228 -19.69 -25.89 3.53
N VAL A 229 -19.08 -24.75 3.85
CA VAL A 229 -18.50 -24.55 5.18
C VAL A 229 -19.59 -23.90 6.02
N LYS A 230 -20.36 -24.72 6.76
CA LYS A 230 -21.15 -24.22 7.88
C LYS A 230 -20.17 -24.03 9.04
N LEU A 231 -19.75 -22.79 9.31
CA LEU A 231 -19.04 -22.41 10.54
C LEU A 231 -20.03 -22.48 11.71
N LEU A 232 -20.31 -23.70 12.17
CA LEU A 232 -20.94 -23.94 13.47
C LEU A 232 -19.81 -23.97 14.50
N ARG A 233 -19.62 -22.86 15.25
CA ARG A 233 -18.86 -22.92 16.50
C ARG A 233 -19.49 -23.98 17.41
N PRO A 234 -18.73 -24.90 18.01
CA PRO A 234 -19.19 -25.56 19.23
C PRO A 234 -19.33 -24.46 20.28
N ARG A 235 -20.53 -24.29 20.83
CA ARG A 235 -20.67 -23.57 22.09
C ARG A 235 -19.90 -24.38 23.13
N HIS A 236 -18.76 -23.90 23.58
CA HIS A 236 -18.23 -24.32 24.86
C HIS A 236 -19.14 -23.73 25.94
N ASN A 237 -20.12 -24.52 26.36
CA ASN A 237 -20.73 -24.35 27.66
C ASN A 237 -19.77 -24.96 28.70
N LEU A 238 -19.68 -24.24 29.83
CA LEU A 238 -19.04 -24.61 31.09
C LEU A 238 -19.22 -26.08 31.48
#